data_AF-A0A918YM40-F1
#
_entry.id   AF-A0A918YM40-F1
#
_cell.length_a   1.000
_cell.length_b   1.000
_cell.length_c   1.000
_cell.angle_alpha   90.00
_cell.angle_beta   90.00
_cell.angle_gamma   90.00
#
_symmetry.space_group_name_H-M   'P 1'
#
loop_
_entity.id
_entity.type
_entity.pdbx_description
1 polymer ?
#
loop_
_entity_poly.entity_id
_entity_poly.type
_entity_poly.pdbx_seq_one_letter_code
_entity_poly.pdbx_strand_id
1 'polypeptide(L)' 'MTVAVVSGHRRIPPYGMDGGRPGALGENLIARADGTTTPLRGCDAADVVAGDRLVIRTPGGGGYGPTEETSLQHTTDD' A
#
# COMPACT_ATOMS: atom_id res chain seq x y z
N MET A 1 2.88 -21.10 -12.88
CA MET A 1 3.39 -21.05 -11.49
C MET A 1 2.31 -20.42 -10.65
N THR A 2 2.14 -20.81 -9.39
CA THR A 2 1.12 -20.22 -8.51
C THR A 2 1.80 -19.36 -7.46
N VAL A 3 1.22 -18.19 -7.19
CA VAL A 3 1.68 -17.26 -6.16
C VAL A 3 0.57 -17.12 -5.12
N ALA A 4 0.92 -17.25 -3.85
CA ALA A 4 0.03 -16.97 -2.73
C ALA A 4 0.58 -15.79 -1.92
N VAL A 5 -0.30 -14.92 -1.44
CA VAL A 5 0.06 -13.75 -0.63
C VAL A 5 -0.77 -13.74 0.65
N VAL A 6 -0.07 -13.53 1.76
CA VAL A 6 -0.66 -13.20 3.06
C VAL A 6 -0.06 -11.89 3.53
N SER A 7 -0.88 -10.85 3.67
CA SER A 7 -0.46 -9.51 4.08
C SER A 7 -1.59 -8.73 4.73
N GLY A 8 -1.24 -8.03 5.81
CA GLY A 8 -2.14 -7.16 6.56
C GLY A 8 -2.37 -5.79 5.90
N HIS A 9 -3.21 -4.99 6.53
CA HIS A 9 -3.46 -3.58 6.18
C HIS A 9 -3.87 -3.31 4.73
N ARG A 10 -4.62 -4.24 4.13
CA ARG A 10 -5.26 -4.09 2.80
C ARG A 10 -6.71 -3.63 2.86
N ARG A 11 -7.27 -3.61 4.07
CA ARG A 11 -8.64 -3.15 4.36
C ARG A 11 -8.69 -2.19 5.55
N ILE A 12 -7.94 -2.51 6.61
CA ILE A 12 -7.86 -1.68 7.83
C ILE A 12 -6.50 -0.99 7.87
N PRO A 13 -6.43 0.36 7.85
CA PRO A 13 -5.16 1.07 7.83
C PRO A 13 -4.40 0.89 9.15
N PRO A 14 -3.07 1.03 9.14
CA PRO A 14 -2.30 1.18 10.37
C PRO A 14 -2.81 2.40 11.14
N TYR A 15 -3.04 2.25 12.45
CA TYR A 15 -3.58 3.31 13.28
C TYR A 15 -2.50 4.37 13.58
N GLY A 16 -2.92 5.62 13.73
CA GLY A 16 -2.07 6.67 14.29
C GLY A 16 -2.13 6.69 15.82
N MET A 17 -1.17 7.35 16.45
CA MET A 17 -1.07 7.49 17.91
C MET A 17 -1.04 8.95 18.34
N ASP A 18 -1.56 9.23 19.54
CA ASP A 18 -1.52 10.57 20.16
C ASP A 18 -2.08 11.69 19.27
N GLY A 19 -3.23 11.45 18.62
CA GLY A 19 -3.83 12.40 17.67
C GLY A 19 -3.31 12.28 16.23
N GLY A 20 -2.38 11.35 15.97
CA GLY A 20 -1.87 11.06 14.63
C GLY A 20 -2.90 10.41 13.70
N ARG A 21 -2.81 10.73 12.41
CA ARG A 21 -3.71 10.19 11.38
C ARG A 21 -3.34 8.74 10.99
N PRO A 22 -4.30 7.91 10.57
CA PRO A 22 -4.02 6.58 10.06
C PRO A 22 -3.07 6.59 8.84
N GLY A 23 -2.28 5.52 8.71
CA GLY A 23 -1.43 5.30 7.54
C GLY A 23 -2.23 4.90 6.30
N ALA A 24 -1.61 5.00 5.12
CA ALA A 24 -2.22 4.53 3.88
C ALA A 24 -2.34 2.99 3.86
N LEU A 25 -3.40 2.49 3.24
CA LEU A 25 -3.55 1.05 2.98
C LEU A 25 -2.49 0.57 1.98
N GLY A 26 -2.05 -0.67 2.17
CA GLY A 26 -1.28 -1.37 1.15
C GLY A 26 -2.19 -1.94 0.06
N GLU A 27 -1.61 -2.25 -1.09
CA GLU A 27 -2.28 -2.92 -2.23
C GLU A 27 -1.43 -4.05 -2.82
N ASN A 28 -2.07 -5.13 -3.25
CA ASN A 28 -1.41 -6.20 -4.02
C ASN A 28 -2.11 -6.34 -5.36
N LEU A 29 -1.35 -6.59 -6.42
CA LEU A 29 -1.90 -6.92 -7.73
C LEU A 29 -0.92 -7.75 -8.55
N ILE A 30 -1.45 -8.47 -9.52
CA ILE A 30 -0.67 -9.02 -10.63
C ILE A 30 -0.76 -8.03 -11.79
N ALA A 31 0.37 -7.48 -12.22
CA ALA A 31 0.47 -6.79 -13.50
C ALA A 31 0.76 -7.85 -14.57
N ARG A 32 -0.21 -8.07 -15.44
CA ARG A 32 -0.16 -9.09 -16.49
C ARG A 32 0.77 -8.66 -17.61
N ALA A 33 1.33 -9.64 -18.32
CA ALA A 33 2.19 -9.39 -19.48
C ALA A 33 1.48 -8.59 -20.60
N ASP A 34 0.15 -8.70 -20.71
CA ASP A 34 -0.69 -7.97 -21.67
C ASP A 34 -0.99 -6.51 -21.24
N GLY A 35 -0.48 -6.07 -20.09
CA GLY A 35 -0.68 -4.74 -19.54
C GLY A 35 -1.92 -4.59 -18.65
N THR A 36 -2.76 -5.62 -18.53
CA THR A 36 -3.88 -5.61 -17.59
C THR A 36 -3.40 -5.79 -16.14
N THR A 37 -4.28 -5.50 -15.18
CA THR A 37 -3.99 -5.73 -13.76
C THR A 37 -5.09 -6.54 -13.11
N THR A 38 -4.69 -7.46 -12.22
CA THR A 38 -5.60 -8.26 -11.40
C THR A 38 -5.33 -7.95 -9.93
N PRO A 39 -6.25 -7.30 -9.19
CA PRO A 39 -6.05 -7.03 -7.77
C PRO A 39 -6.06 -8.33 -6.96
N LEU A 40 -5.26 -8.38 -5.90
CA LEU A 40 -5.20 -9.49 -4.95
C LEU A 40 -5.57 -9.01 -3.55
N ARG A 41 -6.35 -9.83 -2.83
CA ARG A 41 -6.71 -9.54 -1.44
C ARG A 41 -5.51 -9.74 -0.51
N GLY A 42 -5.71 -9.39 0.77
CA GLY A 42 -4.69 -9.59 1.80
C GLY A 42 -4.37 -11.07 2.05
N CYS A 43 -5.30 -11.99 1.80
CA CYS A 43 -5.08 -13.43 1.84
C CYS A 43 -5.68 -14.00 0.55
N ASP A 44 -4.83 -14.29 -0.43
CA ASP A 44 -5.27 -14.64 -1.78
C ASP A 44 -4.20 -15.44 -2.53
N ALA A 45 -4.60 -16.06 -3.64
CA ALA A 45 -3.69 -16.75 -4.54
C ALA A 45 -4.09 -16.56 -6.01
N ALA A 46 -3.10 -16.56 -6.90
CA ALA A 46 -3.33 -16.47 -8.33
C ALA A 46 -2.28 -17.24 -9.13
N ASP A 47 -2.71 -17.76 -10.27
CA ASP A 47 -1.80 -18.31 -11.26
C ASP A 47 -1.16 -17.18 -12.09
N VAL A 48 0.14 -17.36 -12.33
CA VAL A 48 0.98 -16.45 -13.10
C VAL A 48 1.74 -17.21 -14.17
N VAL A 49 1.96 -16.51 -15.28
CA VAL A 49 2.76 -16.95 -16.41
C VAL A 49 4.04 -16.13 -16.54
N ALA A 50 4.97 -16.58 -17.37
CA ALA A 50 6.18 -15.81 -17.65
C ALA A 50 5.82 -14.42 -18.21
N GLY A 51 6.44 -13.38 -17.66
CA GLY A 51 6.16 -11.98 -18.02
C GLY A 51 5.16 -11.28 -17.09
N ASP A 52 4.37 -12.02 -16.30
CA ASP A 52 3.55 -11.43 -15.23
C ASP A 52 4.45 -10.93 -14.09
N ARG A 53 3.97 -9.91 -13.38
CA ARG A 53 4.67 -9.31 -12.24
C ARG A 53 3.75 -9.23 -11.03
N LEU A 54 4.18 -9.79 -9.90
CA LEU A 54 3.55 -9.52 -8.61
C LEU A 54 4.01 -8.14 -8.12
N VAL A 55 3.06 -7.25 -7.87
CA VAL A 55 3.31 -5.93 -7.30
C VAL A 55 2.75 -5.88 -5.88
N ILE A 56 3.63 -5.61 -4.92
CA ILE A 56 3.27 -5.43 -3.51
C ILE A 56 3.57 -3.99 -3.13
N ARG A 57 2.52 -3.21 -2.87
CA ARG A 57 2.63 -1.88 -2.27
C ARG A 57 2.41 -2.02 -0.77
N THR A 58 3.48 -1.83 -0.01
CA THR A 58 3.41 -1.91 1.45
C THR A 58 2.55 -0.78 2.03
N PRO A 59 1.79 -1.03 3.10
CA PRO A 59 1.05 0.03 3.80
C PRO A 59 2.02 1.08 4.37
N GLY A 60 1.53 2.32 4.51
CA GLY A 60 2.26 3.38 5.20
C GLY A 60 2.15 3.23 6.72
N GLY A 61 3.06 3.85 7.48
CA GLY A 61 2.94 3.94 8.94
C GLY A 61 1.81 4.89 9.37
N GLY A 62 1.21 4.66 10.53
CA GLY A 62 0.35 5.65 11.17
C GLY A 62 1.18 6.81 11.72
N GLY A 63 0.63 8.02 11.65
CA GLY A 63 1.27 9.21 12.20
C GLY A 63 1.29 9.20 13.74
N TYR A 64 2.18 10.02 14.31
CA TYR A 64 2.21 10.33 15.73
C TYR A 64 1.97 11.82 15.93
N GLY A 65 1.18 12.19 16.94
CA GLY A 65 0.93 13.59 17.28
C GLY A 65 -0.14 14.23 16.38
N PRO A 66 -0.75 15.34 16.82
CA PRO A 66 -1.67 16.10 15.99
C PRO A 66 -0.95 16.62 14.74
N THR A 67 -1.61 16.52 13.57
CA THR A 67 -1.17 17.28 12.40
C THR A 67 -1.41 18.75 12.70
N GLU A 68 -0.35 19.49 13.04
CA GLU A 68 -0.32 20.93 12.82
C GLU A 68 -0.70 21.13 11.34
N GLU A 69 -1.81 21.79 11.05
CA GLU A 69 -2.07 22.27 9.69
C GLU A 69 -0.93 23.24 9.37
N THR A 70 0.12 22.74 8.73
CA THR A 70 1.17 23.59 8.17
C THR A 70 0.50 24.39 7.06
N SER A 71 -0.03 25.55 7.43
CA SER A 71 -0.25 26.64 6.51
C SER A 71 1.07 26.84 5.76
N LEU A 72 0.97 26.71 4.43
CA LEU A 72 2.07 26.75 3.47
C LEU A 72 3.12 27.79 3.82
N GLN A 73 4.29 27.35 4.31
CA GLN A 73 5.57 28.02 4.10
C GLN A 73 6.62 26.94 3.83
N HIS A 74 6.49 26.29 2.67
CA HIS A 74 7.60 25.55 2.06
C HIS A 74 8.55 26.60 1.47
N THR A 75 9.45 27.15 2.29
CA THR A 75 10.65 27.78 1.77
C THR A 75 11.52 26.66 1.23
N THR A 76 11.70 26.64 -0.09
CA THR A 76 12.70 25.82 -0.75
C THR A 76 14.08 26.20 -0.22
N ASP A 77 14.76 25.28 0.44
CA ASP A 77 16.22 25.35 0.60
C ASP A 77 16.82 24.22 -0.24
N ASP A 78 17.38 24.65 -1.37
CA ASP A 78 18.25 23.92 -2.31
C ASP A 78 19.66 24.52 -2.15
#